data_AF-A0A966BHD3-F1
#
_entry.id   AF-A0A966BHD3-F1
#
_cell.length_a   1.000
_cell.length_b   1.000
_cell.length_c   1.000
_cell.angle_alpha   90.00
_cell.angle_beta   90.00
_cell.angle_gamma   90.00
#
_symmetry.space_group_name_H-M   'P 1'
#
loop_
_entity.id
_entity.type
_entity.pdbx_description
1 polymer ?
#
loop_
_entity_poly.entity_id
_entity_poly.type
_entity_poly.pdbx_seq_one_letter_code
_entity_poly.pdbx_strand_id
1 'polypeptide(L)'
;MQYHLNGFKPGNYEIPDAAREPAPLPPIIKLPTEVDVLIVGCGPAGLTMARQLSEFTDITTCIVEQESGPLLFGRADGISCRTIEIMEAFNCSEMIVKESYQLKQNAFWEPDSAHPENIKRTHKIADARLGLSEFTHSIVNQARLHEILLEGMKNSVTHLVPHYSRRLLSVDMDSQVTQDLSAYPVTATFERSDEGDADKIETVRARFIIGTDGARSVVRKSMSIALEGDSANKAWGVMDVLVVTDYPDIRVKSFIQSKENGAVMTIPREGGYLV
;
A
#
# COMPACT_ATOMS: atom_id res chain seq x y z
N MET A 1 -3.83 15.46 15.23
CA MET A 1 -4.35 16.33 14.17
C MET A 1 -5.73 15.81 13.76
N GLN A 2 -6.68 16.67 13.38
CA GLN A 2 -8.04 16.26 12.98
C GLN A 2 -8.26 16.60 11.51
N TYR A 3 -8.76 15.65 10.73
CA TYR A 3 -9.04 15.76 9.29
C TYR A 3 -10.07 14.69 8.90
N HIS A 4 -10.58 14.76 7.67
CA HIS A 4 -11.70 13.96 7.15
C HIS A 4 -13.07 14.24 7.79
N LEU A 5 -13.22 15.36 8.52
CA LEU A 5 -14.48 15.74 9.17
C LEU A 5 -15.66 15.76 8.18
N ASN A 6 -15.43 16.27 6.97
CA ASN A 6 -16.47 16.45 5.95
C ASN A 6 -16.35 15.45 4.78
N GLY A 7 -15.62 14.36 4.98
CA GLY A 7 -15.34 13.37 3.94
C GLY A 7 -13.86 13.03 3.83
N PHE A 8 -13.58 11.84 3.32
CA PHE A 8 -12.21 11.43 3.04
C PHE A 8 -11.59 12.31 1.94
N LYS A 9 -10.35 12.76 2.16
CA LYS A 9 -9.58 13.59 1.21
C LYS A 9 -8.10 13.18 1.22
N PRO A 10 -7.60 12.56 0.14
CA PRO A 10 -6.20 12.07 0.06
C PRO A 10 -5.21 13.23 -0.05
N GLY A 11 -3.91 12.93 0.02
CA GLY A 11 -2.82 13.91 -0.03
C GLY A 11 -2.10 14.12 1.31
N ASN A 12 -1.19 15.09 1.34
CA ASN A 12 -0.44 15.45 2.53
C ASN A 12 -1.35 16.06 3.62
N TYR A 13 -1.45 15.39 4.76
CA TYR A 13 -2.35 15.79 5.84
C TYR A 13 -1.90 17.04 6.60
N GLU A 14 -0.64 17.45 6.45
CA GLU A 14 -0.14 18.72 6.97
C GLU A 14 -0.72 19.94 6.23
N ILE A 15 -1.18 19.75 4.98
CA ILE A 15 -1.88 20.77 4.22
C ILE A 15 -3.34 20.80 4.68
N PRO A 16 -3.88 21.97 5.07
CA PRO A 16 -5.29 22.08 5.46
C PRO A 16 -6.24 21.54 4.39
N ASP A 17 -7.33 20.91 4.83
CA ASP A 17 -8.27 20.23 3.95
C ASP A 17 -8.80 21.14 2.82
N ALA A 18 -9.04 22.42 3.09
CA ALA A 18 -9.49 23.41 2.11
C ALA A 18 -8.47 23.74 1.00
N ALA A 19 -7.18 23.47 1.22
CA ALA A 19 -6.09 23.76 0.28
C ALA A 19 -5.41 22.50 -0.28
N ARG A 20 -5.77 21.32 0.25
CA ARG A 20 -5.22 20.04 -0.19
C ARG A 20 -5.85 19.69 -1.54
N GLU A 21 -5.05 19.41 -2.55
CA GLU A 21 -5.55 18.89 -3.83
C GLU A 21 -4.91 17.52 -4.08
N PRO A 22 -5.60 16.61 -4.79
CA PRO A 22 -4.96 15.38 -5.26
C PRO A 22 -3.72 15.70 -6.08
N ALA A 23 -2.70 14.85 -6.00
CA ALA A 23 -1.51 15.00 -6.85
C ALA A 23 -1.93 14.99 -8.33
N PRO A 24 -1.42 15.91 -9.16
CA PRO A 24 -1.73 15.90 -10.59
C PRO A 24 -1.21 14.60 -11.21
N LEU A 25 -1.84 14.18 -12.31
CA LEU A 25 -1.37 13.03 -13.06
C LEU A 25 0.04 13.32 -13.59
N PRO A 26 1.00 12.40 -13.38
CA PRO A 26 2.36 12.58 -13.87
C PRO A 26 2.40 12.53 -15.40
N PRO A 27 3.37 13.21 -16.03
CA PRO A 27 3.49 13.21 -17.48
C PRO A 27 3.82 11.82 -18.03
N ILE A 28 3.31 11.50 -19.21
CA ILE A 28 3.61 10.25 -19.92
C ILE A 28 4.97 10.39 -20.64
N ILE A 29 6.02 9.91 -19.99
CA ILE A 29 7.39 9.88 -20.54
C ILE A 29 7.68 8.48 -21.08
N LYS A 30 8.30 8.39 -22.26
CA LYS A 30 8.71 7.11 -22.90
C LYS A 30 9.56 6.26 -21.93
N LEU A 31 9.33 4.95 -21.92
CA LEU A 31 10.15 4.04 -21.13
C LEU A 31 11.62 4.00 -21.61
N PRO A 32 12.60 3.83 -20.70
CA PRO A 32 13.97 3.53 -21.08
C PRO A 32 14.06 2.21 -21.84
N THR A 33 15.01 2.08 -22.78
CA THR A 33 15.18 0.84 -23.57
C THR A 33 15.87 -0.26 -22.78
N GLU A 34 16.82 0.11 -21.92
CA GLU A 34 17.63 -0.80 -21.08
C GLU A 34 17.75 -0.23 -19.66
N VAL A 35 17.63 -1.09 -18.65
CA VAL A 35 17.77 -0.75 -17.23
C VAL A 35 18.43 -1.87 -16.43
N ASP A 36 19.08 -1.57 -15.32
CA ASP A 36 19.60 -2.59 -14.41
C ASP A 36 18.44 -3.31 -13.70
N VAL A 37 17.48 -2.55 -13.16
CA VAL A 37 16.34 -3.10 -12.41
C VAL A 37 15.01 -2.56 -12.93
N LEU A 38 14.13 -3.47 -13.36
CA LEU A 38 12.75 -3.18 -13.71
C LEU A 38 11.80 -3.66 -12.60
N ILE A 39 11.10 -2.73 -11.95
CA ILE A 39 10.07 -3.01 -10.94
C ILE A 39 8.69 -2.87 -11.56
N VAL A 40 7.84 -3.89 -11.42
CA VAL A 40 6.49 -3.88 -12.00
C VAL A 40 5.46 -3.78 -10.89
N GLY A 41 4.74 -2.67 -10.83
CA GLY A 41 3.67 -2.37 -9.86
C GLY A 41 4.10 -1.38 -8.77
N CYS A 42 3.29 -0.34 -8.55
CA CYS A 42 3.45 0.69 -7.51
C CYS A 42 2.63 0.38 -6.26
N GLY A 43 2.54 -0.90 -5.88
CA GLY A 43 2.05 -1.33 -4.57
C GLY A 43 3.08 -1.10 -3.46
N PRO A 44 2.74 -1.44 -2.19
CA PRO A 44 3.67 -1.25 -1.06
C PRO A 44 5.03 -1.94 -1.28
N ALA A 45 5.03 -3.15 -1.85
CA ALA A 45 6.26 -3.88 -2.14
C ALA A 45 7.15 -3.17 -3.18
N GLY A 46 6.55 -2.73 -4.30
CA GLY A 46 7.27 -2.08 -5.40
C GLY A 46 7.81 -0.72 -4.99
N LEU A 47 7.01 0.09 -4.31
CA LEU A 47 7.42 1.41 -3.81
C LEU A 47 8.51 1.30 -2.73
N THR A 48 8.46 0.30 -1.86
CA THR A 48 9.51 0.06 -0.86
C THR A 48 10.85 -0.28 -1.55
N MET A 49 10.81 -1.17 -2.55
CA MET A 49 12.01 -1.53 -3.31
C MET A 49 12.56 -0.35 -4.10
N ALA A 50 11.69 0.39 -4.79
CA ALA A 50 12.08 1.59 -5.54
C ALA A 50 12.65 2.67 -4.62
N ARG A 51 12.06 2.89 -3.44
CA ARG A 51 12.61 3.81 -2.43
C ARG A 51 14.02 3.41 -2.02
N GLN A 52 14.27 2.13 -1.75
CA GLN A 52 15.62 1.67 -1.43
C GLN A 52 16.60 1.86 -2.60
N LEU A 53 16.21 1.49 -3.82
CA LEU A 53 17.08 1.59 -4.98
C LEU A 53 17.34 3.04 -5.42
N SER A 54 16.44 3.96 -5.06
CA SER A 54 16.56 5.37 -5.40
C SER A 54 17.79 6.06 -4.80
N GLU A 55 18.47 5.43 -3.84
CA GLU A 55 19.70 5.94 -3.20
C GLU A 55 21.00 5.57 -3.94
N PHE A 56 20.94 4.77 -5.01
CA PHE A 56 22.12 4.27 -5.72
C PHE A 56 22.20 4.83 -7.14
N THR A 57 23.15 5.73 -7.41
CA THR A 57 23.33 6.38 -8.72
C THR A 57 23.93 5.47 -9.79
N ASP A 58 24.53 4.36 -9.38
CA ASP A 58 25.17 3.35 -10.23
C ASP A 58 24.20 2.23 -10.65
N ILE A 59 22.94 2.28 -10.22
CA ILE A 59 21.88 1.33 -10.60
C ILE A 59 20.76 2.08 -11.33
N THR A 60 20.61 1.81 -12.63
CA THR A 60 19.48 2.34 -13.40
C THR A 60 18.19 1.58 -13.06
N THR A 61 17.29 2.25 -12.35
CA THR A 61 16.01 1.67 -11.90
C THR A 61 14.84 2.27 -12.66
N CYS A 62 13.94 1.42 -13.14
CA CYS A 62 12.65 1.83 -13.71
C CYS A 62 11.53 1.13 -12.96
N ILE A 63 10.55 1.90 -12.48
CA ILE A 63 9.33 1.38 -11.86
C ILE A 63 8.12 1.77 -12.71
N VAL A 64 7.24 0.80 -12.99
CA VAL A 64 6.07 0.96 -13.85
C VAL A 64 4.77 0.63 -13.11
N GLU A 65 3.65 1.22 -13.52
CA GLU A 65 2.32 0.97 -12.97
C GLU A 65 1.27 1.06 -14.08
N GLN A 66 0.25 0.19 -14.05
CA GLN A 66 -0.82 0.16 -15.03
C GLN A 66 -1.87 1.26 -14.81
N GLU A 67 -2.09 1.66 -13.56
CA GLU A 67 -2.98 2.77 -13.22
C GLU A 67 -2.42 4.10 -13.74
N SER A 68 -3.27 5.09 -13.98
CA SER A 68 -2.86 6.38 -14.58
C SER A 68 -2.10 7.31 -13.63
N GLY A 69 -2.11 7.03 -12.33
CA GLY A 69 -1.44 7.85 -11.33
C GLY A 69 -1.36 7.18 -9.96
N PRO A 70 -0.89 7.92 -8.94
CA PRO A 70 -0.79 7.43 -7.57
C PRO A 70 -2.14 6.95 -7.03
N LEU A 71 -2.09 5.95 -6.14
CA LEU A 71 -3.27 5.45 -5.44
C LEU A 71 -3.88 6.59 -4.61
N LEU A 72 -5.19 6.77 -4.69
CA LEU A 72 -5.93 7.75 -3.86
C LEU A 72 -6.64 7.09 -2.68
N PHE A 73 -7.24 5.91 -2.92
CA PHE A 73 -8.02 5.15 -1.94
C PHE A 73 -7.38 3.79 -1.69
N GLY A 74 -6.85 3.63 -0.48
CA GLY A 74 -6.22 2.40 -0.03
C GLY A 74 -7.19 1.24 0.12
N ARG A 75 -6.63 0.02 0.09
CA ARG A 75 -7.34 -1.21 0.48
C ARG A 75 -6.79 -1.82 1.77
N ALA A 76 -5.66 -1.30 2.23
CA ALA A 76 -5.02 -1.64 3.48
C ALA A 76 -4.81 -0.36 4.30
N ASP A 77 -4.71 -0.52 5.61
CA ASP A 77 -4.59 0.59 6.55
C ASP A 77 -3.70 0.27 7.76
N GLY A 78 -3.59 -1.01 8.14
CA GLY A 78 -2.75 -1.47 9.23
C GLY A 78 -1.25 -1.37 8.94
N ILE A 79 -0.53 -0.67 9.82
CA ILE A 79 0.93 -0.53 9.80
C ILE A 79 1.51 -1.13 11.08
N SER A 80 2.16 -2.28 10.94
CA SER A 80 2.81 -2.96 12.07
C SER A 80 3.95 -2.14 12.67
N CYS A 81 4.29 -2.37 13.94
CA CYS A 81 5.45 -1.72 14.58
C CYS A 81 6.73 -1.87 13.75
N ARG A 82 7.02 -3.09 13.26
CA ARG A 82 8.20 -3.36 12.44
C ARG A 82 8.18 -2.64 11.10
N THR A 83 7.00 -2.39 10.54
CA THR A 83 6.87 -1.57 9.33
C THR A 83 7.29 -0.14 9.64
N ILE A 84 6.90 0.43 10.79
CA ILE A 84 7.30 1.79 11.17
C ILE A 84 8.82 1.87 11.40
N GLU A 85 9.44 0.84 11.98
CA GLU A 85 10.90 0.73 12.10
C GLU A 85 11.61 0.72 10.72
N ILE A 86 11.01 0.09 9.69
CA ILE A 86 11.53 0.15 8.32
C ILE A 86 11.37 1.57 7.75
N MET A 87 10.24 2.22 8.01
CA MET A 87 10.01 3.60 7.57
C MET A 87 10.93 4.60 8.30
N GLU A 88 11.38 4.28 9.51
CA GLU A 88 12.43 5.02 10.22
C GLU A 88 13.77 4.91 9.50
N ALA A 89 14.12 3.73 8.96
CA ALA A 89 15.32 3.59 8.12
C ALA A 89 15.25 4.44 6.83
N PHE A 90 14.05 4.80 6.38
CA PHE A 90 13.82 5.78 5.31
C PHE A 90 13.63 7.22 5.80
N ASN A 91 13.84 7.48 7.10
CA ASN A 91 13.70 8.78 7.75
C ASN A 91 12.31 9.43 7.59
N CYS A 92 11.25 8.63 7.71
CA CYS A 92 9.88 9.10 7.53
C CYS A 92 8.87 8.58 8.56
N SER A 93 9.35 7.92 9.63
CA SER A 93 8.49 7.39 10.70
C SER A 93 7.70 8.49 11.40
N GLU A 94 8.30 9.67 11.63
CA GLU A 94 7.68 10.78 12.35
C GLU A 94 6.38 11.24 11.68
N MET A 95 6.37 11.31 10.34
CA MET A 95 5.18 11.66 9.57
C MET A 95 4.08 10.61 9.77
N ILE A 96 4.43 9.33 9.71
CA ILE A 96 3.48 8.23 9.94
C ILE A 96 2.93 8.30 11.36
N VAL A 97 3.77 8.48 12.38
CA VAL A 97 3.36 8.56 13.79
C VAL A 97 2.44 9.76 14.03
N LYS A 98 2.68 10.88 13.35
CA LYS A 98 1.88 12.11 13.44
C LYS A 98 0.50 12.00 12.79
N GLU A 99 0.40 11.26 11.70
CA GLU A 99 -0.78 11.16 10.83
C GLU A 99 -1.59 9.87 11.02
N SER A 100 -1.10 8.91 11.77
CA SER A 100 -1.80 7.64 11.96
C SER A 100 -2.65 7.63 13.23
N TYR A 101 -3.65 6.76 13.24
CA TYR A 101 -4.34 6.38 14.46
C TYR A 101 -3.54 5.30 15.20
N GLN A 102 -3.03 5.62 16.38
CA GLN A 102 -2.23 4.68 17.16
C GLN A 102 -3.13 3.69 17.92
N LEU A 103 -3.03 2.40 17.58
CA LEU A 103 -3.76 1.34 18.27
C LEU A 103 -3.10 1.03 19.61
N LYS A 104 -3.77 1.42 20.70
CA LYS A 104 -3.30 1.12 22.06
C LYS A 104 -4.00 -0.08 22.67
N GLN A 105 -5.26 -0.32 22.29
CA GLN A 105 -6.11 -1.32 22.91
C GLN A 105 -6.98 -2.03 21.89
N ASN A 106 -7.31 -3.28 22.19
CA ASN A 106 -8.37 -4.05 21.54
C ASN A 106 -9.52 -4.29 22.53
N ALA A 107 -10.75 -4.23 22.06
CA ALA A 107 -11.94 -4.61 22.80
C ALA A 107 -12.61 -5.84 22.19
N PHE A 108 -13.13 -6.72 23.04
CA PHE A 108 -13.88 -7.91 22.64
C PHE A 108 -15.30 -7.80 23.17
N TRP A 109 -16.27 -7.96 22.28
CA TRP A 109 -17.68 -7.85 22.55
C TRP A 109 -18.38 -9.13 22.10
N GLU A 110 -19.10 -9.74 23.03
CA GLU A 110 -19.78 -11.02 22.85
C GLU A 110 -21.27 -10.88 23.21
N PRO A 111 -22.14 -11.84 22.84
CA PRO A 111 -23.53 -11.83 23.28
C PRO A 111 -23.62 -11.83 24.81
N ASP A 112 -24.48 -10.97 25.38
CA ASP A 112 -24.71 -10.95 26.82
C ASP A 112 -25.42 -12.25 27.25
N SER A 113 -24.86 -12.95 28.23
CA SER A 113 -25.45 -14.17 28.80
C SER A 113 -26.86 -13.97 29.36
N ALA A 114 -27.18 -12.78 29.88
CA ALA A 114 -28.49 -12.47 30.45
C ALA A 114 -29.50 -12.01 29.39
N HIS A 115 -29.01 -11.35 28.34
CA HIS A 115 -29.79 -10.74 27.27
C HIS A 115 -29.11 -11.00 25.91
N PRO A 116 -29.21 -12.22 25.35
CA PRO A 116 -28.41 -12.63 24.19
C PRO A 116 -28.65 -11.85 22.89
N GLU A 117 -29.70 -11.04 22.85
CA GLU A 117 -29.98 -10.04 21.81
C GLU A 117 -29.01 -8.84 21.84
N ASN A 118 -28.38 -8.59 22.99
CA ASN A 118 -27.44 -7.50 23.20
C ASN A 118 -25.99 -8.01 23.17
N ILE A 119 -25.07 -7.12 22.81
CA ILE A 119 -23.63 -7.34 22.98
C ILE A 119 -23.14 -6.69 24.28
N LYS A 120 -22.14 -7.31 24.91
CA LYS A 120 -21.47 -6.80 26.09
C LYS A 120 -19.97 -6.96 25.97
N ARG A 121 -19.24 -5.93 26.41
CA ARG A 121 -17.78 -5.96 26.47
C ARG A 121 -17.34 -7.03 27.46
N THR A 122 -16.54 -7.98 27.01
CA THR A 122 -15.98 -9.04 27.86
C THR A 122 -14.57 -8.68 28.33
N HIS A 123 -13.72 -8.23 27.41
CA HIS A 123 -12.32 -7.92 27.70
C HIS A 123 -11.86 -6.67 26.95
N LYS A 124 -10.89 -5.97 27.54
CA LYS A 124 -10.13 -4.90 26.89
C LYS A 124 -8.66 -5.10 27.22
N ILE A 125 -7.84 -5.31 26.21
CA ILE A 125 -6.42 -5.64 26.36
C ILE A 125 -5.56 -4.65 25.58
N ALA A 126 -4.28 -4.55 25.93
CA ALA A 126 -3.31 -3.81 25.12
C ALA A 126 -3.16 -4.46 23.73
N ASP A 127 -2.93 -3.64 22.70
CA ASP A 127 -2.71 -4.14 21.34
C ASP A 127 -1.33 -4.78 21.16
N ALA A 128 -0.28 -3.96 21.27
CA ALA A 128 1.09 -4.45 21.31
C ALA A 128 1.52 -4.75 22.75
N ARG A 129 2.41 -5.75 22.92
CA ARG A 129 3.05 -6.03 24.21
C ARG A 129 3.98 -4.87 24.58
N LEU A 130 4.02 -4.51 25.86
CA LEU A 130 4.98 -3.53 26.37
C LEU A 130 6.42 -4.00 26.07
N GLY A 131 7.25 -3.09 25.58
CA GLY A 131 8.65 -3.37 25.22
C GLY A 131 8.84 -4.12 23.90
N LEU A 132 7.78 -4.34 23.10
CA LEU A 132 7.91 -5.02 21.80
C LEU A 132 8.64 -4.17 20.74
N SER A 133 8.40 -2.87 20.73
CA SER A 133 8.95 -1.90 19.78
C SER A 133 8.84 -0.50 20.39
N GLU A 134 9.71 0.41 19.95
CA GLU A 134 9.62 1.85 20.20
C GLU A 134 8.42 2.51 19.49
N PHE A 135 7.90 1.86 18.43
CA PHE A 135 6.74 2.33 17.69
C PHE A 135 5.46 1.58 18.09
N THR A 136 4.32 2.25 17.91
CA THR A 136 2.99 1.67 18.15
C THR A 136 2.39 1.19 16.84
N HIS A 137 1.75 0.01 16.84
CA HIS A 137 0.90 -0.42 15.73
C HIS A 137 -0.13 0.66 15.42
N SER A 138 -0.20 1.05 14.14
CA SER A 138 -0.96 2.23 13.76
C SER A 138 -1.79 1.97 12.51
N ILE A 139 -2.80 2.81 12.30
CA ILE A 139 -3.72 2.75 11.17
C ILE A 139 -3.63 4.05 10.39
N VAL A 140 -3.41 3.96 9.08
CA VAL A 140 -3.47 5.10 8.15
C VAL A 140 -3.72 4.58 6.75
N ASN A 141 -4.46 5.33 5.94
CA ASN A 141 -4.70 4.98 4.54
C ASN A 141 -3.41 4.61 3.78
N GLN A 142 -3.41 3.47 3.11
CA GLN A 142 -2.31 2.99 2.27
C GLN A 142 -1.81 4.04 1.27
N ALA A 143 -2.70 4.84 0.65
CA ALA A 143 -2.26 5.86 -0.30
C ALA A 143 -1.33 6.89 0.36
N ARG A 144 -1.50 7.19 1.65
CA ARG A 144 -0.61 8.10 2.35
C ARG A 144 0.78 7.51 2.53
N LEU A 145 0.89 6.21 2.81
CA LEU A 145 2.18 5.51 2.85
C LEU A 145 2.85 5.52 1.47
N HIS A 146 2.07 5.34 0.39
CA HIS A 146 2.58 5.44 -0.98
C HIS A 146 3.14 6.83 -1.27
N GLU A 147 2.41 7.90 -0.90
CA GLU A 147 2.88 9.28 -1.08
C GLU A 147 4.21 9.55 -0.38
N ILE A 148 4.38 9.07 0.86
CA ILE A 148 5.63 9.22 1.61
C ILE A 148 6.79 8.53 0.89
N LEU A 149 6.58 7.32 0.37
CA LEU A 149 7.60 6.58 -0.38
C LEU A 149 7.90 7.26 -1.73
N LEU A 150 6.88 7.70 -2.45
CA LEU A 150 7.01 8.41 -3.74
C LEU A 150 7.79 9.71 -3.58
N GLU A 151 7.47 10.50 -2.55
CA GLU A 151 8.19 11.74 -2.25
C GLU A 151 9.65 11.44 -1.85
N GLY A 152 9.87 10.39 -1.06
CA GLY A 152 11.22 9.93 -0.73
C GLY A 152 12.04 9.51 -1.95
N MET A 153 11.43 8.80 -2.92
CA MET A 153 12.08 8.44 -4.19
C MET A 153 12.40 9.66 -5.05
N LYS A 154 11.47 10.61 -5.14
CA LYS A 154 11.64 11.84 -5.92
C LYS A 154 12.74 12.74 -5.36
N ASN A 155 12.91 12.76 -4.04
CA ASN A 155 13.91 13.58 -3.34
C ASN A 155 15.24 12.86 -3.09
N SER A 156 15.38 11.60 -3.52
CA SER A 156 16.64 10.87 -3.42
C SER A 156 17.64 11.33 -4.50
N VAL A 157 18.86 10.78 -4.44
CA VAL A 157 19.95 11.11 -5.38
C VAL A 157 19.66 10.76 -6.84
N THR A 158 18.72 9.85 -7.13
CA THR A 158 18.33 9.48 -8.50
C THR A 158 17.08 10.20 -8.99
N HIS A 159 16.35 10.91 -8.12
CA HIS A 159 15.06 11.53 -8.43
C HIS A 159 14.05 10.57 -9.07
N LEU A 160 14.03 9.32 -8.59
CA LEU A 160 13.25 8.24 -9.18
C LEU A 160 11.75 8.55 -9.10
N VAL A 161 11.06 8.43 -10.24
CA VAL A 161 9.61 8.58 -10.34
C VAL A 161 9.01 7.43 -11.17
N PRO A 162 7.76 7.00 -10.89
CA PRO A 162 7.15 5.91 -11.67
C PRO A 162 6.68 6.30 -13.06
N HIS A 163 6.66 5.31 -13.96
CA HIS A 163 5.98 5.37 -15.25
C HIS A 163 4.58 4.72 -15.15
N TYR A 164 3.55 5.55 -15.00
CA TYR A 164 2.14 5.15 -14.89
C TYR A 164 1.47 4.86 -16.25
N SER A 165 0.29 4.25 -16.30
CA SER A 165 -0.40 3.84 -17.55
C SER A 165 0.37 2.79 -18.38
N ARG A 166 1.15 1.92 -17.74
CA ARG A 166 1.98 0.87 -18.37
C ARG A 166 1.50 -0.49 -17.90
N ARG A 167 0.71 -1.16 -18.73
CA ARG A 167 0.22 -2.52 -18.46
C ARG A 167 1.23 -3.53 -18.99
N LEU A 168 1.83 -4.32 -18.09
CA LEU A 168 2.73 -5.41 -18.49
C LEU A 168 1.94 -6.51 -19.21
N LEU A 169 2.35 -6.85 -20.44
CA LEU A 169 1.75 -7.91 -21.24
C LEU A 169 2.51 -9.23 -21.11
N SER A 170 3.83 -9.17 -21.19
CA SER A 170 4.68 -10.36 -21.18
C SER A 170 6.08 -10.06 -20.67
N VAL A 171 6.72 -11.11 -20.15
CA VAL A 171 8.14 -11.14 -19.80
C VAL A 171 8.74 -12.36 -20.46
N ASP A 172 9.81 -12.16 -21.22
CA ASP A 172 10.66 -13.19 -21.78
C ASP A 172 12.03 -13.12 -21.10
N MET A 173 12.64 -14.27 -20.80
CA MET A 173 13.95 -14.37 -20.17
C MET A 173 14.86 -15.25 -21.01
N ASP A 174 15.91 -14.66 -21.56
CA ASP A 174 16.95 -15.39 -22.28
C ASP A 174 17.88 -16.10 -21.29
N SER A 175 17.61 -17.40 -21.10
CA SER A 175 18.39 -18.26 -20.20
C SER A 175 19.86 -18.40 -20.60
N GLN A 176 20.22 -18.17 -21.87
CA GLN A 176 21.58 -18.38 -22.37
C GLN A 176 22.57 -17.32 -21.88
N VAL A 177 22.07 -16.12 -21.55
CA VAL A 177 22.91 -14.97 -21.16
C VAL A 177 22.78 -14.60 -19.68
N THR A 178 22.11 -15.42 -18.88
CA THR A 178 21.89 -15.15 -17.43
C THR A 178 23.17 -15.11 -16.59
N GLN A 179 24.27 -15.69 -17.08
CA GLN A 179 25.58 -15.66 -16.41
C GLN A 179 26.49 -14.53 -16.93
N ASP A 180 26.06 -13.77 -17.94
CA ASP A 180 26.77 -12.59 -18.43
C ASP A 180 26.34 -11.35 -17.64
N LEU A 181 27.24 -10.84 -16.80
CA LEU A 181 27.00 -9.66 -15.95
C LEU A 181 26.75 -8.37 -16.75
N SER A 182 27.11 -8.35 -18.04
CA SER A 182 26.89 -7.22 -18.93
C SER A 182 25.59 -7.31 -19.72
N ALA A 183 24.95 -8.49 -19.75
CA ALA A 183 23.75 -8.74 -20.54
C ALA A 183 22.47 -8.26 -19.84
N TYR A 184 21.44 -8.04 -20.66
CA TYR A 184 20.06 -7.76 -20.23
C TYR A 184 19.18 -8.94 -20.66
N PRO A 185 19.15 -10.05 -19.88
CA PRO A 185 18.43 -11.27 -20.23
C PRO A 185 16.91 -11.11 -20.22
N VAL A 186 16.37 -10.13 -19.48
CA VAL A 186 14.93 -9.93 -19.37
C VAL A 186 14.43 -8.99 -20.45
N THR A 187 13.37 -9.37 -21.16
CA THR A 187 12.63 -8.50 -22.09
C THR A 187 11.18 -8.40 -21.62
N ALA A 188 10.77 -7.21 -21.19
CA ALA A 188 9.40 -6.93 -20.75
C ALA A 188 8.66 -6.09 -21.79
N THR A 189 7.44 -6.50 -22.13
CA THR A 189 6.59 -5.83 -23.11
C THR A 189 5.39 -5.19 -22.42
N PHE A 190 5.16 -3.91 -22.70
CA PHE A 190 4.12 -3.09 -22.09
C PHE A 190 3.17 -2.55 -23.14
N GLU A 191 1.92 -2.39 -22.74
CA GLU A 191 0.91 -1.61 -23.45
C GLU A 191 0.68 -0.30 -22.70
N ARG A 192 0.63 0.81 -23.44
CA ARG A 192 0.28 2.12 -22.90
C ARG A 192 -1.25 2.29 -22.87
N SER A 193 -1.77 2.77 -21.74
CA SER A 193 -3.21 2.90 -21.48
C SER A 193 -3.71 4.36 -21.37
N ASP A 194 -2.92 5.35 -21.80
CA ASP A 194 -3.32 6.76 -21.82
C ASP A 194 -4.25 7.13 -22.99
N GLU A 195 -5.15 8.10 -22.75
CA GLU A 195 -6.27 8.46 -23.64
C GLU A 195 -5.88 8.93 -25.06
N GLY A 196 -4.59 9.22 -25.31
CA GLY A 196 -4.11 9.74 -26.61
C GLY A 196 -3.42 8.72 -27.53
N ASP A 197 -3.14 7.52 -27.05
CA ASP A 197 -2.22 6.56 -27.72
C ASP A 197 -2.39 5.13 -27.16
N ALA A 198 -3.63 4.79 -26.76
CA ALA A 198 -3.97 3.44 -26.32
C ALA A 198 -3.48 2.42 -27.37
N ASP A 199 -2.90 1.31 -26.90
CA ASP A 199 -2.33 0.22 -27.72
C ASP A 199 -0.90 0.45 -28.24
N LYS A 200 -0.21 1.51 -27.82
CA LYS A 200 1.22 1.64 -28.09
C LYS A 200 2.02 0.62 -27.28
N ILE A 201 2.80 -0.19 -27.99
CA ILE A 201 3.71 -1.16 -27.38
C ILE A 201 5.06 -0.51 -27.06
N GLU A 202 5.50 -0.69 -25.82
CA GLU A 202 6.83 -0.33 -25.35
C GLU A 202 7.57 -1.59 -24.87
N THR A 203 8.88 -1.65 -25.08
CA THR A 203 9.71 -2.77 -24.64
C THR A 203 10.88 -2.26 -23.81
N VAL A 204 11.14 -2.92 -22.68
CA VAL A 204 12.28 -2.65 -21.81
C VAL A 204 13.09 -3.92 -21.65
N ARG A 205 14.40 -3.83 -21.87
CA ARG A 205 15.33 -4.88 -21.51
C ARG A 205 15.91 -4.61 -20.12
N ALA A 206 16.02 -5.63 -19.28
CA ALA A 206 16.50 -5.46 -17.91
C ALA A 206 17.51 -6.54 -17.50
N ARG A 207 18.42 -6.19 -16.57
CA ARG A 207 19.28 -7.20 -15.91
C ARG A 207 18.47 -8.01 -14.90
N PHE A 208 17.65 -7.32 -14.12
CA PHE A 208 16.76 -7.90 -13.13
C PHE A 208 15.33 -7.38 -13.30
N ILE A 209 14.37 -8.23 -12.97
CA ILE A 209 12.95 -7.86 -12.87
C ILE A 209 12.43 -8.21 -11.48
N ILE A 210 11.65 -7.29 -10.90
CA ILE A 210 11.02 -7.46 -9.60
C ILE A 210 9.50 -7.36 -9.79
N GLY A 211 8.82 -8.50 -9.71
CA GLY A 211 7.36 -8.59 -9.85
C GLY A 211 6.65 -8.21 -8.57
N THR A 212 6.11 -6.99 -8.51
CA THR A 212 5.30 -6.46 -7.40
C THR A 212 3.88 -6.10 -7.84
N ASP A 213 3.40 -6.78 -8.89
CA ASP A 213 2.17 -6.58 -9.64
C ASP A 213 0.97 -7.37 -9.08
N GLY A 214 1.01 -7.66 -7.77
CA GLY A 214 -0.12 -8.15 -6.98
C GLY A 214 -0.54 -9.60 -7.22
N ALA A 215 -1.72 -9.97 -6.70
CA ALA A 215 -2.18 -11.36 -6.67
C ALA A 215 -2.30 -12.02 -8.06
N ARG A 216 -2.61 -11.22 -9.10
CA ARG A 216 -2.75 -11.68 -10.49
C ARG A 216 -1.48 -11.51 -11.34
N SER A 217 -0.34 -11.29 -10.69
CA SER A 217 0.99 -11.03 -11.27
C SER A 217 1.25 -11.73 -12.62
N VAL A 218 1.60 -10.92 -13.62
CA VAL A 218 2.08 -11.35 -14.93
C VAL A 218 3.51 -11.86 -14.80
N VAL A 219 4.37 -11.17 -14.04
CA VAL A 219 5.77 -11.58 -13.83
C VAL A 219 5.85 -13.00 -13.27
N ARG A 220 5.08 -13.29 -12.21
CA ARG A 220 5.01 -14.62 -11.60
C ARG A 220 4.57 -15.70 -12.60
N LYS A 221 3.54 -15.40 -13.40
CA LYS A 221 3.00 -16.33 -14.40
C LYS A 221 4.00 -16.57 -15.53
N SER A 222 4.71 -15.56 -15.99
CA SER A 222 5.78 -15.68 -17.00
C SER A 222 6.90 -16.61 -16.54
N MET A 223 7.19 -16.64 -15.24
CA MET A 223 8.18 -17.54 -14.64
C MET A 223 7.60 -18.91 -14.25
N SER A 224 6.34 -19.20 -14.59
CA SER A 224 5.64 -20.44 -14.24
C SER A 224 5.62 -20.76 -12.74
N ILE A 225 5.60 -19.73 -11.89
CA ILE A 225 5.55 -19.89 -10.43
C ILE A 225 4.09 -20.04 -9.98
N ALA A 226 3.73 -21.21 -9.46
CA ALA A 226 2.40 -21.49 -8.93
C ALA A 226 2.17 -20.79 -7.59
N LEU A 227 0.93 -20.36 -7.33
CA LEU A 227 0.46 -20.03 -5.98
C LEU A 227 -0.21 -21.26 -5.41
N GLU A 228 0.44 -21.88 -4.42
CA GLU A 228 -0.11 -23.02 -3.70
C GLU A 228 -0.83 -22.53 -2.44
N GLY A 229 -2.10 -22.93 -2.29
CA GLY A 229 -2.92 -22.59 -1.15
C GLY A 229 -4.40 -22.84 -1.41
N ASP A 230 -5.19 -22.80 -0.34
CA ASP A 230 -6.63 -22.97 -0.41
C ASP A 230 -7.34 -21.65 -0.68
N SER A 231 -8.48 -21.72 -1.37
CA SER A 231 -9.35 -20.55 -1.53
C SER A 231 -9.97 -20.17 -0.18
N ALA A 232 -10.06 -18.87 0.10
CA ALA A 232 -10.69 -18.39 1.33
C ALA A 232 -12.21 -18.65 1.30
N ASN A 233 -12.71 -19.52 2.17
CA ASN A 233 -14.14 -19.81 2.33
C ASN A 233 -14.91 -18.75 3.15
N LYS A 234 -14.34 -17.55 3.34
CA LYS A 234 -14.94 -16.45 4.11
C LYS A 234 -14.76 -15.15 3.34
N ALA A 235 -15.86 -14.42 3.14
CA ALA A 235 -15.87 -13.08 2.58
C ALA A 235 -16.15 -12.05 3.68
N TRP A 236 -15.44 -10.92 3.63
CA TRP A 236 -15.65 -9.79 4.53
C TRP A 236 -16.11 -8.58 3.71
N GLY A 237 -17.20 -7.95 4.12
CA GLY A 237 -17.55 -6.60 3.66
C GLY A 237 -16.70 -5.59 4.41
N VAL A 238 -16.09 -4.66 3.68
CA VAL A 238 -15.25 -3.59 4.24
C VAL A 238 -15.82 -2.25 3.80
N MET A 239 -16.02 -1.34 4.74
CA MET A 239 -16.52 0.01 4.49
C MET A 239 -15.81 0.99 5.41
N ASP A 240 -15.30 2.08 4.85
CA ASP A 240 -14.81 3.23 5.59
C ASP A 240 -15.97 4.22 5.73
N VAL A 241 -16.35 4.58 6.95
CA VAL A 241 -17.56 5.39 7.21
C VAL A 241 -17.32 6.55 8.17
N LEU A 242 -18.02 7.66 7.91
CA LEU A 242 -18.23 8.72 8.89
C LEU A 242 -19.55 8.43 9.59
N VAL A 243 -19.49 7.97 10.83
CA VAL A 243 -20.65 7.46 11.56
C VAL A 243 -20.82 8.18 12.90
N VAL A 244 -22.08 8.49 13.24
CA VAL A 244 -22.49 8.92 14.57
C VAL A 244 -23.08 7.71 15.29
N THR A 245 -22.50 7.33 16.42
CA THR A 245 -22.90 6.16 17.20
C THR A 245 -22.69 6.39 18.69
N ASP A 246 -23.49 5.73 19.52
CA ASP A 246 -23.34 5.64 20.97
C ASP A 246 -22.50 4.42 21.41
N TYR A 247 -22.00 3.62 20.46
CA TYR A 247 -21.12 2.49 20.76
C TYR A 247 -19.83 2.99 21.44
N PRO A 248 -19.58 2.63 22.72
CA PRO A 248 -18.59 3.32 23.54
C PRO A 248 -17.14 3.00 23.16
N ASP A 249 -16.91 1.97 22.35
CA ASP A 249 -15.59 1.55 21.88
C ASP A 249 -15.37 1.86 20.40
N ILE A 250 -16.12 2.79 19.79
CA ILE A 250 -15.96 3.13 18.37
C ILE A 250 -14.55 3.65 18.02
N ARG A 251 -13.83 4.21 18.99
CA ARG A 251 -12.42 4.60 18.87
C ARG A 251 -11.46 3.54 19.42
N VAL A 252 -11.88 2.31 19.60
CA VAL A 252 -11.03 1.19 19.99
C VAL A 252 -11.18 0.12 18.91
N LYS A 253 -10.07 -0.50 18.50
CA LYS A 253 -10.17 -1.66 17.60
C LYS A 253 -10.99 -2.73 18.30
N SER A 254 -12.14 -3.08 17.73
CA SER A 254 -13.08 -3.96 18.42
C SER A 254 -13.45 -5.15 17.56
N PHE A 255 -13.46 -6.32 18.18
CA PHE A 255 -14.00 -7.56 17.64
C PHE A 255 -15.37 -7.77 18.29
N ILE A 256 -16.41 -7.78 17.47
CA ILE A 256 -17.79 -7.84 17.91
C ILE A 256 -18.41 -9.09 17.33
N GLN A 257 -18.88 -9.97 18.20
CA GLN A 257 -19.66 -11.14 17.83
C GLN A 257 -21.09 -10.97 18.36
N SER A 258 -22.05 -11.04 17.45
CA SER A 258 -23.47 -11.11 17.80
C SER A 258 -23.93 -12.57 17.76
N LYS A 259 -25.05 -12.86 18.43
CA LYS A 259 -25.59 -14.21 18.48
C LYS A 259 -26.05 -14.71 17.10
N GLU A 260 -26.77 -13.87 16.35
CA GLU A 260 -27.45 -14.28 15.11
C GLU A 260 -27.09 -13.41 13.89
N ASN A 261 -26.48 -12.24 14.07
CA ASN A 261 -26.23 -11.27 12.98
C ASN A 261 -24.76 -11.27 12.51
N GLY A 262 -23.99 -12.29 12.88
CA GLY A 262 -22.59 -12.44 12.48
C GLY A 262 -21.60 -11.63 13.31
N ALA A 263 -20.43 -11.40 12.72
CA ALA A 263 -19.29 -10.73 13.35
C ALA A 263 -18.91 -9.44 12.62
N VAL A 264 -18.51 -8.44 13.39
CA VAL A 264 -18.03 -7.14 12.91
C VAL A 264 -16.68 -6.85 13.54
N MET A 265 -15.76 -6.33 12.74
CA MET A 265 -14.52 -5.73 13.24
C MET A 265 -14.57 -4.24 12.97
N THR A 266 -14.33 -3.42 13.98
CA THR A 266 -14.20 -1.96 13.83
C THR A 266 -12.74 -1.58 13.94
N ILE A 267 -12.26 -0.76 13.00
CA ILE A 267 -10.89 -0.26 12.95
C ILE A 267 -10.94 1.26 12.95
N PRO A 268 -10.65 1.93 14.08
CA PRO A 268 -10.64 3.38 14.08
C PRO A 268 -9.55 3.90 13.15
N ARG A 269 -9.95 4.70 12.16
CA ARG A 269 -9.06 5.28 11.15
C ARG A 269 -8.45 6.59 11.62
N GLU A 270 -7.50 7.09 10.84
CA GLU A 270 -6.82 8.35 11.01
C GLU A 270 -7.78 9.57 11.01
N GLY A 271 -7.32 10.73 11.48
CA GLY A 271 -8.10 11.98 11.45
C GLY A 271 -9.19 12.11 12.51
N GLY A 272 -9.58 11.00 13.16
CA GLY A 272 -10.43 10.99 14.37
C GLY A 272 -11.92 10.76 14.13
N TYR A 273 -12.38 10.83 12.87
CA TYR A 273 -13.80 10.71 12.51
C TYR A 273 -14.12 9.44 11.73
N LEU A 274 -13.18 8.99 10.90
CA LEU A 274 -13.34 7.81 10.06
C LEU A 274 -13.16 6.53 10.90
N VAL A 275 -13.95 5.51 10.58
CA VAL A 275 -13.92 4.16 11.18
C VAL A 275 -14.17 3.13 10.08
#